data_AF-A0A350PFN1-F1
#
_entry.id   AF-A0A350PFN1-F1
#
_cell.length_a   1.000
_cell.length_b   1.000
_cell.length_c   1.000
_cell.angle_alpha   90.00
_cell.angle_beta   90.00
_cell.angle_gamma   90.00
#
_symmetry.space_group_name_H-M   'P 1'
#
loop_
_entity.id
_entity.type
_entity.pdbx_description
1 polymer ?
#
loop_
_entity_poly.entity_id
_entity_poly.type
_entity_poly.pdbx_seq_one_letter_code
_entity_poly.pdbx_strand_id
1 'polypeptide(L)'
;TSAKMLSIVPLMNGGGLFETGAGGSAPKHVQQFVAENYLRWDSLGEFLALAVSLEHLGKTFDNQRAKILGAALDNATSKFLQNDKSPARRLGQI
;
A
#
# COMPACT_ATOMS: atom_id res chain seq x y z
N THR A 1 3.44 8.86 -9.75
CA THR A 1 2.91 7.61 -10.35
C THR A 1 1.47 7.45 -9.91
N SER A 2 0.59 6.88 -10.73
CA SER A 2 -0.83 6.61 -10.37
C SER A 2 -1.00 5.54 -9.28
N ALA A 3 0.08 4.88 -8.86
CA ALA A 3 0.10 3.92 -7.77
C ALA A 3 -0.02 4.55 -6.36
N LYS A 4 0.03 5.89 -6.22
CA LYS A 4 -0.07 6.59 -4.93
C LYS A 4 -1.46 7.20 -4.72
N MET A 5 -2.49 6.38 -4.82
CA MET A 5 -3.89 6.79 -4.61
C MET A 5 -4.65 5.74 -3.81
N LEU A 6 -5.65 6.18 -3.05
CA LEU A 6 -6.63 5.29 -2.45
C LEU A 6 -7.71 4.95 -3.49
N SER A 7 -7.93 3.66 -3.74
CA SER A 7 -9.01 3.15 -4.60
C SER A 7 -9.86 2.17 -3.77
N ILE A 8 -11.01 2.66 -3.32
CA ILE A 8 -11.92 1.93 -2.42
C ILE A 8 -13.22 1.68 -3.16
N VAL A 9 -13.65 0.42 -3.20
CA VAL A 9 -14.88 -0.02 -3.85
C VAL A 9 -15.80 -0.63 -2.79
N PRO A 10 -16.82 0.12 -2.32
CA PRO A 10 -17.88 -0.42 -1.49
C PRO A 10 -18.69 -1.45 -2.30
N LEU A 11 -18.65 -2.71 -1.91
CA LEU A 11 -19.38 -3.77 -2.60
C LEU A 11 -20.88 -3.67 -2.28
N MET A 12 -21.72 -3.96 -3.27
CA MET A 12 -23.18 -3.86 -3.12
C MET A 12 -23.74 -4.72 -1.97
N ASN A 13 -23.09 -5.84 -1.66
CA ASN A 13 -23.47 -6.72 -0.55
C ASN A 13 -22.87 -6.31 0.82
N GLY A 14 -22.41 -5.06 0.96
CA GLY A 14 -21.92 -4.51 2.23
C GLY A 14 -20.46 -4.82 2.57
N GLY A 15 -19.75 -5.55 1.71
CA GLY A 15 -18.30 -5.75 1.83
C GLY A 15 -17.49 -4.56 1.30
N GLY A 16 -16.16 -4.62 1.44
CA GLY A 16 -15.23 -3.65 0.86
C GLY A 16 -14.16 -4.32 0.03
N LEU A 17 -13.87 -3.76 -1.15
CA LEU A 17 -12.71 -4.07 -1.98
C LEU A 17 -11.76 -2.87 -1.97
N PHE A 18 -10.48 -3.12 -1.75
CA PHE A 18 -9.46 -2.08 -1.57
C PHE A 18 -8.33 -2.33 -2.56
N GLU A 19 -8.36 -1.62 -3.68
CA GLU A 19 -7.32 -1.72 -4.70
C GLU A 19 -6.08 -0.95 -4.25
N THR A 20 -4.90 -1.52 -4.53
CA THR A 20 -3.61 -0.98 -4.08
C THR A 20 -3.07 0.13 -4.99
N GLY A 21 -3.88 0.61 -5.93
CA GLY A 21 -3.54 1.69 -6.87
C GLY A 21 -4.20 1.49 -8.24
N ALA A 22 -4.14 2.52 -9.09
CA ALA A 22 -4.72 2.49 -10.43
C ALA A 22 -3.69 2.22 -11.55
N GLY A 23 -2.55 1.62 -11.19
CA GLY A 23 -1.44 1.33 -12.10
C GLY A 23 -1.51 -0.08 -12.70
N GLY A 24 -0.64 -0.36 -13.67
CA GLY A 24 -0.39 -1.71 -14.17
C GLY A 24 0.68 -2.46 -13.37
N SER A 25 1.01 -3.68 -13.80
CA SER A 25 1.98 -4.58 -13.14
C SER A 25 3.47 -4.24 -13.35
N ALA A 26 3.77 -3.14 -14.05
CA ALA A 26 5.13 -2.62 -14.26
C ALA A 26 6.19 -3.67 -14.70
N PRO A 27 6.07 -4.26 -15.91
CA PRO A 27 6.97 -5.34 -16.36
C PRO A 27 8.46 -4.94 -16.41
N LYS A 28 8.78 -3.65 -16.60
CA LYS A 28 10.16 -3.13 -16.55
C LYS A 28 10.79 -3.15 -15.15
N HIS A 29 10.00 -3.33 -14.09
CA HIS A 29 10.54 -3.54 -12.74
C HIS A 29 11.09 -4.96 -12.60
N VAL A 30 10.37 -5.96 -13.14
CA VAL A 30 10.81 -7.35 -13.16
C VAL A 30 12.07 -7.53 -13.99
N GLN A 31 12.14 -6.87 -15.15
CA GLN A 31 13.35 -6.89 -15.99
C GLN A 31 14.59 -6.39 -15.23
N GLN A 32 14.47 -5.28 -14.48
CA GLN A 32 15.57 -4.79 -13.65
C GLN A 32 15.89 -5.74 -12.50
N PHE A 33 14.87 -6.26 -11.82
CA PHE A 33 15.07 -7.18 -10.71
C PHE A 33 15.84 -8.44 -11.15
N VAL A 34 15.49 -9.02 -12.30
CA VAL A 34 16.20 -10.20 -12.82
C VAL A 34 17.64 -9.87 -13.23
N ALA A 35 17.89 -8.71 -13.82
CA ALA A 35 19.22 -8.33 -14.32
C ALA A 35 20.16 -7.81 -13.22
N GLU A 36 19.63 -7.07 -12.25
CA GLU A 36 20.39 -6.24 -11.31
C GLU A 36 20.07 -6.52 -9.84
N ASN A 37 19.14 -7.45 -9.56
CA ASN A 37 18.61 -7.75 -8.22
C ASN A 37 18.10 -6.48 -7.50
N TYR A 38 17.47 -5.57 -8.26
CA TYR A 38 16.95 -4.30 -7.75
C TYR A 38 15.48 -4.10 -8.14
N LEU A 39 14.61 -4.03 -7.13
CA LEU A 39 13.17 -3.85 -7.32
C LEU A 39 12.75 -2.44 -6.92
N ARG A 40 12.46 -1.60 -7.91
CA ARG A 40 11.96 -0.22 -7.72
C ARG A 40 10.43 -0.11 -7.66
N TRP A 41 9.74 -1.18 -7.28
CA TRP A 41 8.30 -1.18 -7.06
C TRP A 41 7.97 -0.48 -5.76
N ASP A 42 7.08 0.51 -5.80
CA ASP A 42 6.67 1.28 -4.64
C ASP A 42 5.34 0.73 -4.08
N SER A 43 5.42 0.03 -2.94
CA SER A 43 4.28 -0.60 -2.28
C SER A 43 3.43 0.34 -1.43
N LEU A 44 3.61 1.68 -1.53
CA LEU A 44 2.82 2.63 -0.75
C LEU A 44 1.30 2.40 -0.86
N GLY A 45 0.81 2.12 -2.07
CA GLY A 45 -0.61 1.87 -2.27
C GLY A 45 -1.13 0.59 -1.60
N GLU A 46 -0.27 -0.42 -1.41
CA GLU A 46 -0.59 -1.62 -0.63
C GLU A 46 -0.72 -1.29 0.86
N PHE A 47 0.15 -0.43 1.40
CA PHE A 47 0.07 0.02 2.80
C PHE A 47 -1.23 0.80 3.06
N LEU A 48 -1.57 1.70 2.15
CA LEU A 48 -2.79 2.51 2.22
C LEU A 48 -4.05 1.62 2.13
N ALA A 49 -4.10 0.70 1.17
CA ALA A 49 -5.23 -0.22 1.02
C ALA A 49 -5.40 -1.14 2.25
N LEU A 50 -4.29 -1.62 2.83
CA LEU A 50 -4.31 -2.46 4.03
C LEU A 50 -4.81 -1.69 5.27
N ALA A 51 -4.38 -0.45 5.48
CA ALA A 51 -4.83 0.34 6.61
C ALA A 51 -6.36 0.58 6.57
N VAL A 52 -6.88 0.95 5.41
CA VAL A 52 -8.33 1.13 5.19
C VAL A 52 -9.07 -0.21 5.32
N SER A 53 -8.50 -1.31 4.84
CA SER A 53 -9.09 -2.64 4.99
C SER A 53 -9.23 -3.05 6.47
N LEU A 54 -8.21 -2.78 7.29
CA LEU A 54 -8.23 -3.01 8.74
C LEU A 54 -9.24 -2.10 9.45
N GLU A 55 -9.34 -0.83 9.05
CA GLU A 55 -10.34 0.10 9.56
C GLU A 55 -11.77 -0.39 9.25
N HIS A 56 -12.01 -0.82 8.01
CA HIS A 56 -13.30 -1.40 7.61
C HIS A 56 -13.63 -2.64 8.43
N LEU A 57 -12.70 -3.58 8.59
CA LEU A 57 -12.88 -4.77 9.42
C LEU A 57 -13.18 -4.39 10.88
N GLY A 58 -12.46 -3.40 11.42
CA GLY A 58 -12.66 -2.88 12.76
C GLY A 58 -14.05 -2.28 12.98
N LYS A 59 -14.57 -1.52 12.00
CA LYS A 59 -15.90 -0.91 12.06
C LYS A 59 -17.02 -1.93 11.86
N THR A 60 -16.89 -2.80 10.86
CA THR A 60 -17.95 -3.74 10.45
C THR A 60 -18.18 -4.85 11.49
N PHE A 61 -17.12 -5.32 12.15
CA PHE A 61 -17.19 -6.46 13.08
C PHE A 61 -16.86 -6.08 14.54
N ASP A 62 -16.85 -4.78 14.84
CA ASP A 62 -16.41 -4.23 16.14
C ASP A 62 -15.07 -4.82 16.65
N ASN A 63 -14.12 -5.01 15.74
CA ASN A 63 -12.83 -5.62 16.05
C ASN A 63 -11.84 -4.56 16.53
N GLN A 64 -11.67 -4.44 17.85
CA GLN A 64 -10.77 -3.46 18.46
C GLN A 64 -9.30 -3.63 18.04
N ARG A 65 -8.85 -4.87 17.82
CA ARG A 65 -7.46 -5.12 17.39
C ARG A 65 -7.21 -4.59 15.98
N ALA A 66 -8.18 -4.76 15.08
CA ALA A 66 -8.10 -4.25 13.72
C ALA A 66 -8.05 -2.71 13.69
N LYS A 67 -8.87 -2.04 14.53
CA LYS A 67 -8.83 -0.57 14.68
C LYS A 67 -7.43 -0.08 15.11
N ILE A 68 -6.81 -0.76 16.09
CA ILE A 68 -5.46 -0.43 16.56
C ILE A 68 -4.41 -0.66 15.46
N LEU A 69 -4.48 -1.79 14.77
CA LEU A 69 -3.53 -2.11 13.70
C LEU A 69 -3.64 -1.13 12.51
N GLY A 70 -4.86 -0.78 12.10
CA GLY A 70 -5.09 0.21 11.05
C GLY A 70 -4.48 1.58 11.41
N ALA A 71 -4.80 2.09 12.60
CA ALA A 71 -4.26 3.37 13.07
C ALA A 71 -2.73 3.35 13.23
N ALA A 72 -2.15 2.23 13.69
CA ALA A 72 -0.70 2.08 13.77
C ALA A 72 -0.04 2.07 12.38
N LEU A 73 -0.67 1.40 11.40
CA LEU A 73 -0.19 1.34 10.02
C LEU A 73 -0.29 2.70 9.31
N ASP A 74 -1.35 3.46 9.54
CA ASP A 74 -1.48 4.83 9.02
C ASP A 74 -0.35 5.73 9.54
N ASN A 75 -0.10 5.67 10.85
CA ASN A 75 1.00 6.40 11.47
C ASN A 75 2.37 5.96 10.92
N ALA A 76 2.58 4.66 10.72
CA ALA A 76 3.81 4.13 10.12
C ALA A 76 3.99 4.60 8.67
N THR A 77 2.91 4.61 7.88
CA THR A 77 2.91 5.08 6.49
C THR A 77 3.23 6.58 6.40
N SER A 78 2.66 7.38 7.31
CA SER A 78 2.99 8.81 7.40
C SER A 78 4.47 9.04 7.74
N LYS A 79 5.01 8.32 8.72
CA LYS A 79 6.44 8.37 9.06
C LYS A 79 7.32 7.90 7.90
N PHE A 80 6.93 6.85 7.18
CA PHE A 80 7.65 6.35 6.00
C PHE A 80 7.77 7.43 4.92
N LEU A 81 6.69 8.18 4.66
CA LEU A 81 6.69 9.29 3.72
C LEU A 81 7.53 10.48 4.21
N GLN A 82 7.38 10.87 5.48
CA GLN A 82 8.14 11.98 6.07
C GLN A 82 9.66 11.74 6.06
N ASN A 83 10.08 10.48 6.16
CA ASN A 83 11.49 10.09 6.17
C ASN A 83 12.02 9.65 4.79
N ASP A 84 11.26 9.91 3.72
CA ASP A 84 11.60 9.59 2.33
C ASP A 84 12.13 8.15 2.14
N LYS A 85 11.43 7.18 2.72
CA LYS A 85 11.83 5.76 2.68
C LYS A 85 11.23 4.99 1.49
N SER A 86 10.68 5.69 0.50
CA SER A 86 10.22 5.07 -0.74
C SER A 86 11.39 4.53 -1.56
N PRO A 87 11.21 3.44 -2.34
CA PRO A 87 12.28 2.90 -3.18
C PRO A 87 12.80 3.94 -4.17
N ALA A 88 14.10 4.17 -4.11
CA ALA A 88 14.80 5.01 -5.07
C ALA A 88 14.96 4.28 -6.41
N ARG A 89 15.34 5.04 -7.43
CA ARG A 89 15.47 4.53 -8.81
C ARG A 89 16.92 4.24 -9.22
N ARG A 90 17.86 4.32 -8.29
CA ARG A 90 19.29 4.17 -8.55
C ARG A 90 19.84 2.97 -7.77
N LEU A 91 20.61 2.12 -8.45
CA LEU A 91 21.31 1.01 -7.82
C LEU A 91 22.16 1.46 -6.63
N GLY A 92 22.18 0.63 -5.58
CA GLY A 92 22.92 0.90 -4.34
C GLY A 92 22.18 1.82 -3.36
N GLN A 93 20.95 2.23 -3.66
CA GLN A 93 20.06 2.92 -2.73
C GLN A 93 19.00 1.95 -2.17
N ILE A 94 18.25 2.42 -1.17
CA ILE A 94 17.00 1.77 -0.73
C ILE A 94 15.92 1.96 -1.80
#